data_AF-A0A3A1Y4E5-F1
#
_entry.id   AF-A0A3A1Y4E5-F1
#
_cell.length_a   1.000
_cell.length_b   1.000
_cell.length_c   1.000
_cell.angle_alpha   90.00
_cell.angle_beta   90.00
_cell.angle_gamma   90.00
#
_symmetry.space_group_name_H-M   'P 1'
#
loop_
_entity.id
_entity.type
_entity.pdbx_description
1 polymer ?
#
loop_
_entity_poly.entity_id
_entity_poly.type
_entity_poly.pdbx_seq_one_letter_code
_entity_poly.pdbx_strand_id
1 'polypeptide(L)'
;MFKFLEQVRKPTLDLPVEVRRKMWFKPFMQSYLVVFTCYMAMYLIRKNFNVAQNDLITTYGLTKTELGLIGLGFSIAYGIGKTVVSYFADGKNTKQFLPLMLVLSAICMLGFSASLGGGSIAIYLMISFYAISGLFQSTGGSSSYATITKWTPKSRRGFYLGLWNMSHNIGGAGAALVAVFGAQYFFDGHVIGMFIFPSIVALVIGVIGLCIGNDSPEAYGLGTAEELFNEKESEEDRAVEEKQLTKFQTFVKYVLFNKVIWLLCFANVFLYPIFPFS
;
A
#
# COMPACT_ATOMS: atom_id res chain seq x y z
N MET A 1 -13.79 16.74 -8.80
CA MET A 1 -12.37 16.35 -8.69
C MET A 1 -11.96 16.52 -7.24
N PHE A 2 -11.45 15.48 -6.57
CA PHE A 2 -11.19 15.50 -5.13
C PHE A 2 -10.01 16.43 -4.77
N LYS A 3 -10.30 17.69 -4.40
CA LYS A 3 -9.31 18.74 -4.10
C LYS A 3 -8.22 18.35 -3.08
N PHE A 4 -8.49 17.39 -2.20
CA PHE A 4 -7.49 16.93 -1.24
C PHE A 4 -6.36 16.11 -1.90
N LEU A 5 -6.65 15.38 -2.99
CA LEU A 5 -5.64 14.59 -3.70
C LEU A 5 -4.63 15.44 -4.52
N GLU A 6 -4.84 16.75 -4.61
CA GLU A 6 -3.93 17.67 -5.30
C GLU A 6 -2.65 17.89 -4.46
N GLN A 7 -1.49 17.87 -5.13
CA GLN A 7 -0.23 18.18 -4.46
C GLN A 7 -0.19 19.68 -4.14
N VAL A 8 -0.23 20.01 -2.84
CA VAL A 8 -0.05 21.39 -2.38
C VAL A 8 1.44 21.66 -2.24
N ARG A 9 2.01 22.43 -3.17
CA ARG A 9 3.38 22.96 -3.06
C ARG A 9 3.31 24.37 -2.51
N LYS A 10 3.88 24.59 -1.32
CA LYS A 10 3.99 25.95 -0.76
C LYS A 10 5.34 26.56 -1.13
N PRO A 11 5.42 27.89 -1.32
CA PRO A 11 6.69 28.57 -1.48
C PRO A 11 7.63 28.25 -0.31
N THR A 12 8.91 28.08 -0.62
CA THR A 12 9.94 27.76 0.37
C THR A 12 10.03 28.90 1.39
N LEU A 13 10.03 28.54 2.68
CA LEU A 13 10.18 29.48 3.77
C LEU A 13 11.56 30.14 3.70
N ASP A 14 11.57 31.47 3.88
CA ASP A 14 12.79 32.27 3.90
C ASP A 14 13.54 32.10 5.23
N LEU A 15 14.00 30.87 5.46
CA LEU A 15 14.71 30.44 6.67
C LEU A 15 16.03 29.76 6.27
N PRO A 16 17.10 29.92 7.07
CA PRO A 16 18.36 29.21 6.86
C PRO A 16 18.17 27.70 6.76
N VAL A 17 18.96 27.04 5.91
CA VAL A 17 18.85 25.61 5.65
C VAL A 17 19.02 24.79 6.93
N GLU A 18 19.87 25.21 7.87
CA GLU A 18 20.02 24.51 9.15
C GLU A 18 18.75 24.53 10.00
N VAL A 19 17.98 25.64 9.98
CA VAL A 19 16.73 25.78 10.73
C VAL A 19 15.64 24.94 10.09
N ARG A 20 15.52 24.96 8.75
CA ARG A 20 14.58 24.11 8.01
C ARG A 20 14.88 22.62 8.20
N ARG A 21 16.17 22.23 8.25
CA ARG A 21 16.60 20.85 8.53
C ARG A 21 16.18 20.37 9.92
N LYS A 22 16.23 21.22 10.94
CA LYS A 22 15.73 20.87 12.29
C LYS A 22 14.21 20.68 12.31
N MET A 23 13.47 21.43 11.49
CA MET A 23 12.02 21.34 11.37
C MET A 23 11.54 20.12 10.55
N TRP A 24 12.41 19.49 9.76
CA TRP A 24 12.07 18.36 8.89
C TRP A 24 11.61 17.11 9.62
N PHE A 25 12.22 16.78 10.78
CA PHE A 25 12.05 15.47 11.40
C PHE A 25 10.62 15.20 11.88
N LYS A 26 9.96 16.18 12.51
CA LYS A 26 8.60 16.03 13.05
C LYS A 26 7.56 15.72 11.95
N PRO A 27 7.42 16.53 10.88
CA PRO A 27 6.47 16.24 9.81
C PRO A 27 6.87 15.01 8.99
N PHE A 28 8.17 14.74 8.83
CA PHE A 28 8.64 13.49 8.22
C PHE A 28 8.14 12.27 9.00
N MET A 29 8.37 12.23 10.32
CA MET A 29 7.97 11.11 11.16
C MET A 29 6.45 10.93 11.18
N GLN A 30 5.67 12.01 11.12
CA GLN A 30 4.21 11.91 11.00
C GLN A 30 3.80 11.23 9.70
N SER A 31 4.32 11.68 8.55
CA SER A 31 4.00 11.06 7.25
C SER A 31 4.55 9.62 7.16
N TYR A 32 5.74 9.38 7.70
CA TYR A 32 6.36 8.05 7.75
C TYR A 32 5.54 7.06 8.57
N LEU A 33 5.10 7.45 9.78
CA LEU A 33 4.28 6.59 10.65
C LEU A 33 2.94 6.28 10.01
N VAL A 34 2.30 7.25 9.36
CA VAL A 34 1.04 7.01 8.63
C VAL A 34 1.24 5.97 7.54
N VAL A 35 2.27 6.16 6.69
CA VAL A 35 2.60 5.21 5.62
C VAL A 35 2.94 3.82 6.17
N PHE A 36 3.69 3.76 7.27
CA PHE A 36 4.04 2.52 7.96
C PHE A 36 2.79 1.79 8.47
N THR A 37 1.91 2.49 9.20
CA THR A 37 0.69 1.90 9.78
C THR A 37 -0.34 1.53 8.72
N CYS A 38 -0.48 2.33 7.66
CA CYS A 38 -1.39 2.02 6.57
C CYS A 38 -0.93 0.76 5.82
N TYR A 39 0.36 0.63 5.53
CA TYR A 39 0.88 -0.57 4.86
C TYR A 39 0.77 -1.81 5.75
N MET A 40 1.03 -1.67 7.05
CA MET A 40 0.80 -2.73 8.04
C MET A 40 -0.66 -3.17 8.07
N ALA A 41 -1.62 -2.23 8.06
CA ALA A 41 -3.05 -2.52 8.06
C ALA A 41 -3.54 -3.19 6.76
N MET A 42 -2.95 -2.86 5.60
CA MET A 42 -3.22 -3.59 4.34
C MET A 42 -2.84 -5.07 4.48
N TYR A 43 -1.67 -5.36 5.06
CA TYR A 43 -1.24 -6.75 5.28
C TYR A 43 -2.09 -7.48 6.32
N LEU A 44 -2.60 -6.76 7.32
CA LEU A 44 -3.53 -7.29 8.31
C LEU A 44 -4.79 -7.83 7.64
N ILE A 45 -5.42 -7.04 6.76
CA ILE A 45 -6.57 -7.45 5.95
C ILE A 45 -6.22 -8.65 5.05
N ARG A 46 -5.09 -8.58 4.33
CA ARG A 46 -4.73 -9.55 3.29
C ARG A 46 -4.42 -10.93 3.86
N LYS A 47 -3.65 -11.00 4.97
CA LYS A 47 -3.27 -12.28 5.58
C LYS A 47 -4.42 -12.94 6.32
N ASN A 48 -5.42 -12.15 6.74
CA ASN A 48 -6.60 -12.67 7.41
C ASN A 48 -7.42 -13.65 6.55
N PHE A 49 -7.56 -13.39 5.24
CA PHE A 49 -8.19 -14.36 4.33
C PHE A 49 -7.51 -15.72 4.36
N ASN A 50 -6.17 -15.76 4.40
CA ASN A 50 -5.41 -17.02 4.46
C ASN A 50 -5.64 -17.77 5.79
N VAL A 51 -5.78 -17.05 6.90
CA VAL A 51 -6.05 -17.63 8.22
C VAL A 51 -7.45 -18.24 8.26
N ALA A 52 -8.44 -17.52 7.74
CA ALA A 52 -9.84 -17.93 7.77
C ALA A 52 -10.21 -19.01 6.72
N GLN A 53 -9.30 -19.46 5.84
CA GLN A 53 -9.62 -20.45 4.81
C GLN A 53 -10.19 -21.75 5.37
N ASN A 54 -9.60 -22.28 6.44
CA ASN A 54 -10.09 -23.50 7.06
C ASN A 54 -11.49 -23.30 7.67
N ASP A 55 -11.71 -22.18 8.34
CA ASP A 55 -13.00 -21.86 8.96
C ASP A 55 -14.11 -21.61 7.92
N LEU A 56 -13.74 -21.05 6.75
CA LEU A 56 -14.64 -20.90 5.60
C LEU A 56 -15.07 -22.26 5.03
N ILE A 57 -14.19 -23.27 5.03
CA ILE A 57 -14.54 -24.63 4.60
C ILE A 57 -15.46 -25.30 5.63
N THR A 58 -15.12 -25.24 6.91
CA THR A 58 -15.84 -25.96 7.97
C THR A 58 -17.20 -25.35 8.29
N THR A 59 -17.31 -24.02 8.26
CA THR A 59 -18.53 -23.30 8.68
C THR A 59 -19.48 -23.03 7.51
N TYR A 60 -18.95 -22.72 6.34
CA TYR A 60 -19.76 -22.35 5.16
C TYR A 60 -19.76 -23.42 4.06
N GLY A 61 -19.02 -24.52 4.23
CA GLY A 61 -18.99 -25.62 3.27
C GLY A 61 -18.30 -25.27 1.94
N LEU A 62 -17.48 -24.21 1.91
CA LEU A 62 -16.78 -23.78 0.70
C LEU A 62 -15.75 -24.83 0.27
N THR A 63 -15.63 -25.04 -1.04
CA THR A 63 -14.63 -25.94 -1.62
C THR A 63 -13.27 -25.24 -1.73
N LYS A 64 -12.18 -26.02 -1.72
CA LYS A 64 -10.83 -25.50 -1.96
C LYS A 64 -10.71 -24.81 -3.33
N THR A 65 -11.48 -25.26 -4.32
CA THR A 65 -11.53 -24.66 -5.66
C THR A 65 -12.12 -23.25 -5.62
N GLU A 66 -13.22 -23.05 -4.89
CA GLU A 66 -13.86 -21.74 -4.74
C GLU A 66 -12.97 -20.74 -3.98
N LEU A 67 -12.29 -21.20 -2.92
CA LEU A 67 -11.29 -20.38 -2.23
C LEU A 67 -10.11 -20.03 -3.13
N GLY A 68 -9.68 -20.96 -3.99
CA GLY A 68 -8.67 -20.73 -5.02
C GLY A 68 -9.10 -19.66 -6.02
N LEU A 69 -10.36 -19.68 -6.47
CA LEU A 69 -10.92 -18.66 -7.38
C LEU A 69 -10.96 -17.28 -6.73
N ILE A 70 -11.31 -17.18 -5.45
CA ILE A 70 -11.26 -15.91 -4.69
C ILE A 70 -9.83 -15.38 -4.64
N GLY A 71 -8.85 -16.22 -4.27
CA GLY A 71 -7.43 -15.84 -4.22
C GLY A 71 -6.86 -15.45 -5.59
N LEU A 72 -7.30 -16.12 -6.66
CA LEU A 72 -6.94 -15.81 -8.03
C LEU A 72 -7.49 -14.44 -8.46
N GLY A 73 -8.76 -14.16 -8.15
CA GLY A 73 -9.39 -12.86 -8.42
C GLY A 73 -8.62 -11.70 -7.78
N PHE A 74 -8.21 -11.87 -6.52
CA PHE A 74 -7.33 -10.92 -5.84
C PHE A 74 -5.99 -10.74 -6.58
N SER A 75 -5.33 -11.83 -6.96
CA SER A 75 -4.00 -11.78 -7.56
C SER A 75 -4.01 -11.08 -8.92
N ILE A 76 -5.01 -11.36 -9.76
CA ILE A 76 -5.21 -10.70 -11.06
C ILE A 76 -5.50 -9.22 -10.85
N ALA A 77 -6.47 -8.89 -10.01
CA ALA A 77 -6.87 -7.51 -9.77
C ALA A 77 -5.74 -6.68 -9.11
N TYR A 78 -4.95 -7.29 -8.23
CA TYR A 78 -3.76 -6.68 -7.65
C TYR A 78 -2.68 -6.42 -8.71
N GLY A 79 -2.44 -7.38 -9.62
CA GLY A 79 -1.49 -7.22 -10.72
C GLY A 79 -1.86 -6.07 -11.66
N ILE A 80 -3.13 -6.02 -12.08
CA ILE A 80 -3.67 -4.94 -12.92
C ILE A 80 -3.67 -3.61 -12.15
N GLY A 81 -4.07 -3.62 -10.88
CA GLY A 81 -4.07 -2.44 -10.04
C GLY A 81 -2.67 -1.84 -9.90
N LYS A 82 -1.64 -2.68 -9.77
CA LYS A 82 -0.26 -2.23 -9.59
C LYS A 82 0.22 -1.38 -10.76
N THR A 83 -0.26 -1.62 -11.97
CA THR A 83 0.04 -0.77 -13.14
C THR A 83 -0.93 0.41 -13.25
N VAL A 84 -2.23 0.15 -13.32
CA VAL A 84 -3.25 1.18 -13.62
C VAL A 84 -3.42 2.17 -12.46
N VAL A 85 -3.59 1.66 -11.24
CA VAL A 85 -3.84 2.48 -10.05
C VAL A 85 -2.57 3.21 -9.65
N SER A 86 -1.39 2.57 -9.75
CA SER A 86 -0.12 3.29 -9.50
C SER A 86 0.14 4.37 -10.53
N TYR A 87 -0.19 4.15 -11.81
CA TYR A 87 -0.11 5.20 -12.83
C TYR A 87 -1.05 6.37 -12.51
N PHE A 88 -2.26 6.09 -12.00
CA PHE A 88 -3.20 7.11 -11.57
C PHE A 88 -2.81 7.82 -10.26
N ALA A 89 -2.02 7.16 -9.40
CA ALA A 89 -1.46 7.71 -8.18
C ALA A 89 -0.27 8.63 -8.45
N ASP A 90 0.43 8.39 -9.57
CA ASP A 90 1.58 9.17 -10.00
C ASP A 90 1.18 10.62 -10.28
N GLY A 91 1.89 11.57 -9.69
CA GLY A 91 1.56 13.01 -9.73
C GLY A 91 0.49 13.49 -8.73
N LYS A 92 -0.12 12.60 -7.94
CA LYS A 92 -1.06 12.98 -6.86
C LYS A 92 -0.40 13.00 -5.49
N ASN A 93 -1.14 13.49 -4.50
CA ASN A 93 -0.78 13.43 -3.10
C ASN A 93 -0.76 11.96 -2.65
N THR A 94 0.41 11.35 -2.75
CA THR A 94 0.64 9.92 -2.58
C THR A 94 0.37 9.48 -1.13
N LYS A 95 0.66 10.37 -0.17
CA LYS A 95 0.33 10.19 1.24
C LYS A 95 -1.17 10.17 1.53
N GLN A 96 -2.02 10.91 0.81
CA GLN A 96 -3.47 10.86 1.00
C GLN A 96 -4.14 9.77 0.16
N PHE A 97 -3.53 9.41 -0.96
CA PHE A 97 -3.99 8.33 -1.81
C PHE A 97 -3.89 6.96 -1.11
N LEU A 98 -2.81 6.70 -0.38
CA LEU A 98 -2.60 5.44 0.34
C LEU A 98 -3.69 5.13 1.40
N PRO A 99 -3.99 6.03 2.37
CA PRO A 99 -5.06 5.79 3.35
C PRO A 99 -6.45 5.74 2.71
N LEU A 100 -6.71 6.51 1.64
CA LEU A 100 -7.97 6.43 0.90
C LEU A 100 -8.19 5.02 0.33
N MET A 101 -7.15 4.45 -0.28
CA MET A 101 -7.19 3.09 -0.82
C MET A 101 -7.32 2.03 0.28
N LEU A 102 -6.73 2.26 1.45
CA LEU A 102 -6.96 1.41 2.62
C LEU A 102 -8.42 1.44 3.08
N VAL A 103 -9.04 2.62 3.17
CA VAL A 103 -10.46 2.76 3.55
C VAL A 103 -11.36 2.05 2.54
N LEU A 104 -11.14 2.25 1.24
CA LEU A 104 -11.90 1.57 0.19
C LEU A 104 -11.73 0.04 0.26
N SER A 105 -10.50 -0.43 0.47
CA SER A 105 -10.21 -1.86 0.65
C SER A 105 -10.92 -2.42 1.89
N ALA A 106 -10.91 -1.71 3.02
CA ALA A 106 -11.60 -2.12 4.23
C ALA A 106 -13.13 -2.21 4.04
N ILE A 107 -13.73 -1.27 3.32
CA ILE A 107 -15.17 -1.31 2.97
C ILE A 107 -15.47 -2.52 2.09
N CYS A 108 -14.62 -2.82 1.10
CA CYS A 108 -14.78 -4.02 0.28
C CYS A 108 -14.70 -5.31 1.12
N MET A 109 -13.83 -5.36 2.12
CA MET A 109 -13.72 -6.51 3.02
C MET A 109 -14.91 -6.65 3.97
N LEU A 110 -15.53 -5.54 4.39
CA LEU A 110 -16.81 -5.59 5.09
C LEU A 110 -17.92 -6.13 4.17
N GLY A 111 -17.93 -5.72 2.89
CA GLY A 111 -18.82 -6.28 1.86
C GLY A 111 -18.60 -7.77 1.60
N PHE A 112 -17.34 -8.21 1.59
CA PHE A 112 -16.97 -9.63 1.52
C PHE A 112 -17.56 -10.40 2.71
N SER A 113 -17.39 -9.86 3.93
CA SER A 113 -17.93 -10.46 5.14
C SER A 113 -19.46 -10.52 5.15
N ALA A 114 -20.14 -9.50 4.61
CA ALA A 114 -21.59 -9.49 4.47
C ALA A 114 -22.10 -10.43 3.37
N SER A 115 -21.23 -10.80 2.42
CA SER A 115 -21.53 -11.75 1.34
C SER A 115 -21.33 -13.21 1.78
N LEU A 116 -20.85 -13.46 3.01
CA LEU A 116 -20.71 -14.80 3.57
C LEU A 116 -22.11 -15.40 3.80
N GLY A 117 -22.54 -16.26 2.88
CA GLY A 117 -23.84 -16.94 2.93
C GLY A 117 -23.90 -18.11 1.96
N GLY A 118 -24.98 -18.90 2.05
CA GLY A 118 -25.19 -20.05 1.16
C GLY A 118 -25.74 -19.62 -0.20
N GLY A 119 -25.10 -20.05 -1.29
CA GLY A 119 -25.60 -19.91 -2.65
C GLY A 119 -24.55 -19.47 -3.68
N SER A 120 -24.79 -19.77 -4.96
CA SER A 120 -23.84 -19.48 -6.04
C SER A 120 -23.54 -17.98 -6.20
N ILE A 121 -24.51 -17.11 -5.90
CA ILE A 121 -24.36 -15.65 -5.96
C ILE A 121 -23.36 -15.14 -4.90
N ALA A 122 -23.33 -15.76 -3.72
CA ALA A 122 -22.43 -15.37 -2.63
C ALA A 122 -20.95 -15.48 -3.04
N ILE A 123 -20.58 -16.56 -3.75
CA ILE A 123 -19.21 -16.78 -4.22
C ILE A 123 -18.79 -15.70 -5.23
N TYR A 124 -19.65 -15.35 -6.19
CA TYR A 124 -19.32 -14.29 -7.15
C TYR A 124 -19.14 -12.92 -6.48
N LEU A 125 -19.96 -12.62 -5.46
CA LEU A 125 -19.80 -11.40 -4.66
C LEU A 125 -18.50 -11.42 -3.86
N MET A 126 -18.16 -12.54 -3.22
CA MET A 126 -16.91 -12.73 -2.50
C MET A 126 -15.69 -12.52 -3.42
N ILE A 127 -15.69 -13.13 -4.62
CA ILE A 127 -14.64 -12.93 -5.61
C ILE A 127 -14.54 -11.45 -5.99
N SER A 128 -15.68 -10.80 -6.26
CA SER A 128 -15.71 -9.40 -6.69
C SER A 128 -15.19 -8.45 -5.61
N PHE A 129 -15.68 -8.56 -4.38
CA PHE A 129 -15.24 -7.72 -3.26
C PHE A 129 -13.76 -7.93 -2.93
N TYR A 130 -13.29 -9.18 -2.93
CA TYR A 130 -11.89 -9.48 -2.64
C TYR A 130 -10.96 -9.03 -3.78
N ALA A 131 -11.39 -9.17 -5.04
CA ALA A 131 -10.68 -8.65 -6.20
C ALA A 131 -10.56 -7.11 -6.17
N ILE A 132 -11.66 -6.40 -5.91
CA ILE A 132 -11.67 -4.94 -5.79
C ILE A 132 -10.78 -4.49 -4.62
N SER A 133 -10.83 -5.19 -3.49
CA SER A 133 -9.94 -4.95 -2.36
C SER A 133 -8.46 -5.09 -2.76
N GLY A 134 -8.12 -6.12 -3.54
CA GLY A 134 -6.77 -6.30 -4.09
C GLY A 134 -6.33 -5.19 -5.04
N LEU A 135 -7.25 -4.70 -5.88
CA LEU A 135 -7.00 -3.56 -6.76
C LEU A 135 -6.63 -2.31 -5.96
N PHE A 136 -7.36 -1.99 -4.88
CA PHE A 136 -7.04 -0.85 -4.04
C PHE A 136 -5.74 -1.03 -3.24
N GLN A 137 -5.45 -2.24 -2.76
CA GLN A 137 -4.21 -2.52 -2.03
C GLN A 137 -2.95 -2.47 -2.91
N SER A 138 -3.09 -2.63 -4.23
CA SER A 138 -1.96 -2.70 -5.17
C SER A 138 -1.04 -1.47 -5.19
N THR A 139 -1.57 -0.28 -4.89
CA THR A 139 -0.80 0.96 -4.82
C THR A 139 -0.05 1.12 -3.50
N GLY A 140 -0.31 0.26 -2.51
CA GLY A 140 0.19 0.39 -1.15
C GLY A 140 1.71 0.56 -1.10
N GLY A 141 2.43 -0.33 -1.78
CA GLY A 141 3.89 -0.33 -1.81
C GLY A 141 4.49 0.84 -2.60
N SER A 142 4.00 1.09 -3.81
CA SER A 142 4.51 2.17 -4.68
C SER A 142 4.28 3.54 -4.07
N SER A 143 3.09 3.77 -3.51
CA SER A 143 2.73 5.02 -2.86
C SER A 143 3.56 5.28 -1.59
N SER A 144 3.78 4.22 -0.80
CA SER A 144 4.63 4.29 0.40
C SER A 144 6.07 4.64 0.04
N TYR A 145 6.62 3.95 -0.96
CA TYR A 145 7.99 4.16 -1.42
C TYR A 145 8.20 5.60 -1.89
N ALA A 146 7.31 6.11 -2.75
CA ALA A 146 7.38 7.47 -3.27
C ALA A 146 7.28 8.53 -2.15
N THR A 147 6.46 8.29 -1.11
CA THR A 147 6.39 9.20 0.03
C THR A 147 7.71 9.19 0.81
N ILE A 148 8.26 8.02 1.12
CA ILE A 148 9.51 7.91 1.89
C ILE A 148 10.68 8.56 1.14
N THR A 149 10.79 8.35 -0.18
CA THR A 149 11.89 8.91 -0.98
C THR A 149 11.81 10.43 -1.15
N LYS A 150 10.61 11.02 -1.22
CA LYS A 150 10.41 12.49 -1.23
C LYS A 150 10.91 13.15 0.04
N TRP A 151 10.80 12.47 1.17
CA TRP A 151 11.21 13.02 2.46
C TRP A 151 12.66 12.70 2.83
N THR A 152 13.25 11.62 2.32
CA THR A 152 14.55 11.13 2.82
C THR A 152 15.71 11.38 1.86
N PRO A 153 16.91 11.73 2.40
CA PRO A 153 18.13 11.88 1.61
C PRO A 153 18.63 10.51 1.12
N LYS A 154 19.31 10.49 -0.03
CA LYS A 154 19.82 9.27 -0.70
C LYS A 154 20.65 8.40 0.24
N SER A 155 21.47 9.02 1.09
CA SER A 155 22.29 8.32 2.09
C SER A 155 21.50 7.52 3.14
N ARG A 156 20.27 7.93 3.49
CA ARG A 156 19.44 7.30 4.53
C ARG A 156 18.19 6.60 4.01
N ARG A 157 17.88 6.70 2.71
CA ARG A 157 16.73 6.05 2.06
C ARG A 157 16.68 4.55 2.38
N GLY A 158 17.81 3.84 2.23
CA GLY A 158 17.88 2.40 2.47
C GLY A 158 17.47 1.98 3.88
N PHE A 159 17.87 2.77 4.89
CA PHE A 159 17.49 2.50 6.29
C PHE A 159 15.98 2.63 6.51
N TYR A 160 15.38 3.74 6.08
CA TYR A 160 13.94 3.97 6.28
C TYR A 160 13.06 3.04 5.45
N LEU A 161 13.51 2.66 4.25
CA LEU A 161 12.86 1.65 3.42
C LEU A 161 12.99 0.25 4.02
N GLY A 162 14.13 -0.08 4.62
CA GLY A 162 14.32 -1.31 5.38
C GLY A 162 13.38 -1.38 6.59
N LEU A 163 13.29 -0.30 7.36
CA LEU A 163 12.34 -0.20 8.47
C LEU A 163 10.88 -0.32 7.98
N TRP A 164 10.53 0.31 6.85
CA TRP A 164 9.19 0.19 6.28
C TRP A 164 8.88 -1.25 5.86
N ASN A 165 9.86 -1.98 5.32
CA ASN A 165 9.70 -3.41 5.06
C ASN A 165 9.43 -4.24 6.33
N MET A 166 9.82 -3.78 7.53
CA MET A 166 9.41 -4.51 8.74
C MET A 166 7.89 -4.46 8.96
N SER A 167 7.19 -3.45 8.44
CA SER A 167 5.75 -3.29 8.67
C SER A 167 4.92 -4.40 8.03
N HIS A 168 5.34 -4.99 6.90
CA HIS A 168 4.62 -6.11 6.30
C HIS A 168 4.74 -7.39 7.13
N ASN A 169 5.92 -7.63 7.73
CA ASN A 169 6.14 -8.76 8.63
C ASN A 169 5.33 -8.60 9.92
N ILE A 170 5.35 -7.41 10.51
CA ILE A 170 4.58 -7.10 11.72
C ILE A 170 3.08 -7.22 11.45
N GLY A 171 2.60 -6.66 10.34
CA GLY A 171 1.19 -6.75 9.94
C GLY A 171 0.76 -8.18 9.68
N GLY A 172 1.61 -8.99 9.04
CA GLY A 172 1.34 -10.40 8.78
C GLY A 172 1.33 -11.26 10.04
N ALA A 173 2.27 -11.05 10.96
CA ALA A 173 2.32 -11.77 12.25
C ALA A 173 1.14 -11.38 13.16
N GLY A 174 0.78 -10.08 13.17
CA GLY A 174 -0.34 -9.57 13.95
C GLY A 174 -1.72 -9.91 13.39
N ALA A 175 -1.83 -10.23 12.08
CA ALA A 175 -3.11 -10.50 11.42
C ALA A 175 -3.91 -11.61 12.09
N ALA A 176 -3.25 -12.75 12.38
CA ALA A 176 -3.91 -13.89 13.02
C ALA A 176 -4.35 -13.56 14.45
N LEU A 177 -3.51 -12.86 15.23
CA LEU A 177 -3.83 -12.47 16.60
C LEU A 177 -5.03 -11.51 16.65
N VAL A 178 -5.03 -10.49 15.79
CA VAL A 178 -6.12 -9.50 15.73
C VAL A 178 -7.42 -10.14 15.25
N ALA A 179 -7.35 -11.03 14.26
CA ALA A 179 -8.52 -11.74 13.74
C ALA A 179 -9.14 -12.69 14.77
N VAL A 180 -8.32 -13.51 15.43
CA VAL A 180 -8.78 -14.47 16.46
C VAL A 180 -9.31 -13.74 17.69
N PHE A 181 -8.61 -12.69 18.15
CA PHE A 181 -9.08 -11.88 19.27
C PHE A 181 -10.42 -11.21 18.96
N GLY A 182 -10.55 -10.63 17.76
CA GLY A 182 -11.80 -10.02 17.31
C GLY A 182 -12.96 -11.01 17.23
N ALA A 183 -12.71 -12.20 16.68
CA ALA A 183 -13.74 -13.24 16.56
C ALA A 183 -14.17 -13.78 17.93
N GLN A 184 -13.23 -14.08 18.83
CA GLN A 184 -13.52 -14.68 20.13
C GLN A 184 -14.19 -13.70 21.11
N TYR A 185 -13.79 -12.43 21.10
CA TYR A 185 -14.27 -11.47 22.11
C TYR A 185 -15.53 -10.72 21.70
N PHE A 186 -15.74 -10.49 20.39
CA PHE A 186 -16.85 -9.65 19.91
C PHE A 186 -17.94 -10.39 19.13
N PHE A 187 -17.67 -11.61 18.64
CA PHE A 187 -18.57 -12.33 17.73
C PHE A 187 -18.79 -13.80 18.12
N ASP A 188 -18.52 -14.20 19.37
CA ASP A 188 -18.69 -15.58 19.87
C ASP A 188 -18.05 -16.66 18.97
N GLY A 189 -16.91 -16.34 18.35
CA GLY A 189 -16.17 -17.28 17.49
C GLY A 189 -16.70 -17.41 16.05
N HIS A 190 -17.67 -16.58 15.63
CA HIS A 190 -18.11 -16.58 14.24
C HIS A 190 -17.02 -16.06 13.29
N VAL A 191 -16.82 -16.78 12.18
CA VAL A 191 -15.83 -16.46 11.12
C VAL A 191 -16.03 -15.07 10.55
N ILE A 192 -17.26 -14.55 10.56
CA ILE A 192 -17.60 -13.18 10.16
C ILE A 192 -16.80 -12.15 11.00
N GLY A 193 -16.64 -12.41 12.30
CA GLY A 193 -15.88 -11.55 13.21
C GLY A 193 -14.39 -11.50 12.87
N MET A 194 -13.84 -12.57 12.29
CA MET A 194 -12.47 -12.58 11.81
C MET A 194 -12.27 -11.56 10.70
N PHE A 195 -13.26 -11.29 9.84
CA PHE A 195 -13.14 -10.31 8.75
C PHE A 195 -13.57 -8.90 9.15
N ILE A 196 -14.62 -8.75 9.97
CA ILE A 196 -15.14 -7.45 10.37
C ILE A 196 -14.14 -6.68 11.23
N PHE A 197 -13.57 -7.31 12.26
CA PHE A 197 -12.75 -6.60 13.24
C PHE A 197 -11.44 -6.03 12.64
N PRO A 198 -10.61 -6.81 11.94
CA PRO A 198 -9.52 -6.32 11.08
C PRO A 198 -9.89 -5.17 10.15
N SER A 199 -11.06 -5.27 9.50
CA SER A 199 -11.50 -4.26 8.53
C SER A 199 -11.88 -2.95 9.22
N ILE A 200 -12.52 -2.99 10.40
CA ILE A 200 -12.81 -1.80 11.20
C ILE A 200 -11.50 -1.15 11.68
N VAL A 201 -10.54 -1.94 12.18
CA VAL A 201 -9.23 -1.43 12.61
C VAL A 201 -8.52 -0.74 11.44
N ALA A 202 -8.50 -1.36 10.26
CA ALA A 202 -7.94 -0.78 9.05
C ALA A 202 -8.67 0.49 8.59
N LEU A 203 -9.99 0.53 8.73
CA LEU A 203 -10.80 1.72 8.42
C LEU A 203 -10.45 2.88 9.35
N VAL A 204 -10.35 2.63 10.65
CA VAL A 204 -9.93 3.63 11.65
C VAL A 204 -8.53 4.16 11.34
N ILE A 205 -7.57 3.26 11.08
CA ILE A 205 -6.20 3.63 10.69
C ILE A 205 -6.21 4.46 9.39
N GLY A 206 -7.02 4.07 8.41
CA GLY A 206 -7.18 4.78 7.15
C GLY A 206 -7.74 6.18 7.34
N VAL A 207 -8.80 6.35 8.13
CA VAL A 207 -9.41 7.66 8.42
C VAL A 207 -8.44 8.56 9.19
N ILE A 208 -7.77 8.04 10.22
CA ILE A 208 -6.73 8.78 10.95
C ILE A 208 -5.58 9.17 10.00
N GLY A 209 -5.17 8.26 9.12
CA GLY A 209 -4.15 8.49 8.11
C GLY A 209 -4.54 9.57 7.09
N LEU A 210 -5.82 9.73 6.77
CA LEU A 210 -6.31 10.83 5.94
C LEU A 210 -6.16 12.18 6.65
N CYS A 211 -6.44 12.24 7.95
CA CYS A 211 -6.37 13.46 8.75
C CYS A 211 -4.94 13.91 9.12
N ILE A 212 -3.98 12.99 9.24
CA ILE A 212 -2.64 13.28 9.78
C ILE A 212 -1.56 13.25 8.70
N GLY A 213 -0.80 14.33 8.53
CA GLY A 213 0.41 14.39 7.68
C GLY A 213 0.18 14.89 6.24
N ASN A 214 1.26 15.29 5.56
CA ASN A 214 1.26 15.81 4.18
C ASN A 214 2.28 15.06 3.28
N ASP A 215 2.11 15.18 1.96
CA ASP A 215 2.83 14.39 0.95
C ASP A 215 4.34 14.64 0.88
N SER A 216 4.75 15.90 1.02
CA SER A 216 6.13 16.32 0.76
C SER A 216 6.59 17.42 1.72
N PRO A 217 7.91 17.58 1.92
CA PRO A 217 8.47 18.71 2.66
C PRO A 217 8.09 20.07 2.04
N GLU A 218 7.83 20.10 0.73
CA GLU A 218 7.32 21.27 -0.01
C GLU A 218 5.93 21.71 0.48
N ALA A 219 5.08 20.79 0.95
CA ALA A 219 3.77 21.14 1.53
C ALA A 219 3.88 21.92 2.84
N TYR A 220 5.04 21.87 3.49
CA TYR A 220 5.39 22.65 4.67
C TYR A 220 6.27 23.87 4.35
N GLY A 221 6.57 24.13 3.08
CA GLY A 221 7.50 25.18 2.67
C GLY A 221 8.95 24.89 3.08
N LEU A 222 9.30 23.64 3.35
CA LEU A 222 10.67 23.28 3.78
C LEU A 222 11.64 23.16 2.59
N GLY A 223 11.15 23.16 1.35
CA GLY A 223 11.92 22.87 0.14
C GLY A 223 11.97 21.36 -0.16
N THR A 224 12.87 20.95 -1.05
CA THR A 224 13.08 19.53 -1.37
C THR A 224 14.01 18.87 -0.36
N ALA A 225 13.97 17.54 -0.24
CA ALA A 225 14.94 16.82 0.58
C ALA A 225 16.38 17.03 0.08
N GLU A 226 16.58 17.22 -1.22
CA GLU A 226 17.89 17.44 -1.81
C GLU A 226 18.47 18.82 -1.40
N GLU A 227 17.64 19.86 -1.39
CA GLU A 227 17.99 21.18 -0.85
C GLU A 227 18.27 21.14 0.66
N LEU A 228 17.45 20.42 1.44
CA LEU A 228 17.60 20.34 2.89
C LEU A 228 18.90 19.66 3.33
N PHE A 229 19.39 18.70 2.53
CA PHE A 229 20.57 17.90 2.83
C PHE A 229 21.79 18.21 1.95
N ASN A 230 21.73 19.27 1.12
CA ASN A 230 22.77 19.64 0.16
C ASN A 230 23.24 18.46 -0.71
N GLU A 231 22.31 17.62 -1.15
CA GLU A 231 22.63 16.54 -2.09
C GLU A 231 22.63 17.10 -3.51
N LYS A 232 23.66 16.74 -4.32
CA LYS A 232 23.62 17.04 -5.76
C LYS A 232 22.44 16.30 -6.38
N GLU A 233 21.66 17.03 -7.17
CA GLU A 233 20.62 16.48 -8.05
C GLU A 233 21.24 15.35 -8.90
N SER A 234 20.53 14.23 -9.09
CA SER A 234 21.13 13.11 -9.81
C SER A 234 21.27 13.46 -11.29
N GLU A 235 22.38 13.03 -11.93
CA GLU A 235 22.55 13.22 -13.38
C GLU A 235 21.46 12.52 -14.20
N GLU A 236 20.86 11.45 -13.65
CA GLU A 236 19.74 10.72 -14.26
C GLU A 236 18.44 11.54 -14.22
N ASP A 237 18.13 12.22 -13.12
CA ASP A 237 16.95 13.09 -13.00
C ASP A 237 17.07 14.31 -13.93
N ARG A 238 18.26 14.93 -14.01
CA ARG A 238 18.56 15.99 -15.00
C ARG A 238 18.41 15.50 -16.45
N ALA A 239 18.87 14.29 -16.77
CA ALA A 239 18.78 13.73 -18.11
C ALA A 239 17.33 13.37 -18.52
N VAL A 240 16.45 13.07 -17.56
CA VAL A 240 15.02 12.82 -17.79
C VAL A 240 14.27 14.14 -18.01
N GLU A 241 14.57 15.18 -17.23
CA GLU A 241 14.02 16.53 -17.43
C GLU A 241 14.50 17.17 -18.75
N GLU A 242 15.80 17.07 -19.08
CA GLU A 242 16.37 17.62 -20.31
C GLU A 242 15.82 16.97 -21.59
N LYS A 243 15.43 15.68 -21.54
CA LYS A 243 14.95 14.95 -22.73
C LYS A 243 13.43 14.99 -22.94
N GLN A 244 12.65 15.53 -21.99
CA GLN A 244 11.18 15.52 -22.01
C GLN A 244 10.54 14.18 -22.44
N LEU A 245 11.18 13.05 -22.14
CA LEU A 245 10.68 11.74 -22.56
C LEU A 245 9.44 11.40 -21.73
N THR A 246 8.38 10.98 -22.40
CA THR A 246 7.17 10.55 -21.70
C THR A 246 7.48 9.29 -20.89
N LYS A 247 6.94 9.15 -19.67
CA LYS A 247 7.19 7.97 -18.79
C LYS A 247 6.99 6.62 -19.50
N PHE A 248 6.06 6.55 -20.45
CA PHE A 248 5.83 5.37 -21.29
C PHE A 248 6.97 5.08 -22.26
N GLN A 249 7.55 6.10 -22.89
CA GLN A 249 8.71 5.95 -23.78
C GLN A 249 9.93 5.48 -23.01
N THR A 250 10.14 5.98 -21.79
CA THR A 250 11.20 5.50 -20.88
C THR A 250 10.98 4.04 -20.51
N PHE A 251 9.76 3.65 -20.16
CA PHE A 251 9.41 2.25 -19.86
C PHE A 251 9.71 1.31 -21.04
N VAL A 252 9.24 1.65 -22.24
CA VAL A 252 9.46 0.79 -23.42
C VAL A 252 10.95 0.68 -23.75
N LYS A 253 11.67 1.80 -23.75
CA LYS A 253 13.08 1.85 -24.17
C LYS A 253 14.03 1.17 -23.18
N TYR A 254 13.83 1.39 -21.88
CA TYR A 254 14.80 0.96 -20.85
C TYR A 254 14.37 -0.29 -20.08
N VAL A 255 13.06 -0.60 -20.04
CA VAL A 255 12.52 -1.72 -19.25
C VAL A 255 12.06 -2.85 -20.14
N LEU A 256 11.17 -2.59 -21.10
CA LEU A 256 10.49 -3.64 -21.86
C LEU A 256 11.43 -4.49 -22.72
N PHE A 257 12.48 -3.90 -23.30
CA PHE A 257 13.44 -4.63 -24.14
C PHE A 257 14.72 -5.05 -23.41
N ASN A 258 14.79 -4.88 -22.10
CA ASN A 258 15.98 -5.21 -21.33
C ASN A 258 16.00 -6.68 -20.91
N LYS A 259 16.92 -7.46 -21.49
CA LYS A 259 17.07 -8.90 -21.24
C LYS A 259 17.38 -9.25 -19.78
N VAL A 260 18.13 -8.40 -19.07
CA VAL A 260 18.50 -8.63 -17.67
C VAL A 260 17.28 -8.49 -16.76
N ILE A 261 16.39 -7.53 -17.05
CA ILE A 261 15.14 -7.34 -16.32
C ILE A 261 14.21 -8.54 -16.51
N TRP A 262 14.07 -9.06 -17.74
CA TRP A 262 13.27 -10.25 -18.00
C TRP A 262 13.80 -11.50 -17.32
N LEU A 263 15.13 -11.69 -17.28
CA LEU A 263 15.75 -12.79 -16.55
C LEU A 263 15.46 -12.72 -15.05
N LEU A 264 15.56 -11.53 -14.45
CA LEU A 264 15.19 -11.27 -13.05
C LEU A 264 13.70 -11.53 -12.79
N CYS A 265 12.81 -11.07 -13.67
CA CYS A 265 11.38 -11.35 -13.58
C CYS A 265 11.08 -12.86 -13.61
N PHE A 266 11.70 -13.58 -14.54
CA PHE A 266 11.54 -15.02 -14.66
C PHE A 266 12.04 -15.74 -13.41
N ALA A 267 13.23 -15.40 -12.91
CA ALA A 267 13.77 -15.95 -11.66
C ALA A 267 12.84 -15.69 -10.46
N ASN A 268 12.23 -14.50 -10.39
CA ASN A 268 11.34 -14.13 -9.28
C ASN A 268 10.05 -14.98 -9.27
N VAL A 269 9.52 -15.36 -10.44
CA VAL A 269 8.35 -16.27 -10.52
C VAL A 269 8.63 -17.63 -9.85
N PHE A 270 9.86 -18.13 -9.91
CA PHE A 270 10.23 -19.40 -9.26
C PHE A 270 10.58 -19.23 -7.78
N LEU A 271 10.99 -18.03 -7.35
CA LEU A 271 11.27 -17.76 -5.94
C LEU A 271 10.02 -17.54 -5.10
N TYR A 272 8.95 -16.99 -5.69
CA TYR A 272 7.71 -16.67 -4.97
C TYR A 272 7.01 -17.88 -4.32
N PRO A 273 6.95 -19.07 -4.95
CA PRO A 273 6.44 -20.28 -4.31
C PRO A 273 7.30 -20.80 -3.14
N ILE A 274 8.60 -20.46 -3.14
CA ILE A 274 9.58 -20.94 -2.15
C ILE A 274 9.58 -20.05 -0.89
N PHE A 275 9.21 -18.77 -1.02
CA PHE A 275 9.12 -17.81 0.08
C PHE A 275 7.68 -17.29 0.27
N PRO A 276 6.79 -18.00 0.98
CA PRO A 276 5.39 -17.61 1.19
C PRO A 276 5.16 -16.37 2.07
N PHE A 277 6.21 -15.61 2.41
CA PHE A 277 6.19 -14.51 3.40
C PHE A 277 6.48 -13.10 2.85
N SER A 278 6.57 -12.88 1.53
CA SER A 278 6.71 -11.52 0.95
C SER A 278 5.37 -10.90 0.52
#